data_AF-A0A1I0V2W9-F1
#
_entry.id   AF-A0A1I0V2W9-F1
#
_cell.length_a   1.000
_cell.length_b   1.000
_cell.length_c   1.000
_cell.angle_alpha   90.00
_cell.angle_beta   90.00
_cell.angle_gamma   90.00
#
_symmetry.space_group_name_H-M   'P 1'
#
loop_
_entity.id
_entity.type
_entity.pdbx_description
1 polymer ?
#
loop_
_entity_poly.entity_id
_entity_poly.type
_entity_poly.pdbx_seq_one_letter_code
_entity_poly.pdbx_strand_id
1 'polypeptide(L)'
;MGRCGDEPLKQIRLIPILAAGALLSALGGCATETSNAVQVQKVETANKPYNGARTLIAVGKFDNRSSYMRGIFSDGVDRLGGQAKTILITHLQQTNRFNVLDRDNMEEIKQEAALKKQAQALKGADFVVTGDVTEFGRKEVGDQQLFGILGRGKTQTAYAKVNLNIVNIKTSEVVYSTQGAGEYNLAAREIIGFGGTASYDSTLNGKVLDLAMREAINNLTAAIDSGAWQPAK
;
A
#
# COMPACT_ATOMS: atom_id res chain seq x y z
N MET A 1 68.73 66.45 -18.77
CA MET A 1 67.96 67.53 -18.11
C MET A 1 66.66 67.74 -18.88
N GLY A 2 65.51 67.78 -18.19
CA GLY A 2 64.25 68.27 -18.78
C GLY A 2 63.12 67.26 -18.71
N ARG A 3 62.16 67.52 -17.81
CA ARG A 3 61.00 66.71 -17.40
C ARG A 3 59.77 66.91 -18.32
N CYS A 4 58.75 66.11 -17.99
CA CYS A 4 57.31 66.27 -18.25
C CYS A 4 56.88 65.89 -19.67
N GLY A 5 55.97 64.93 -19.91
CA GLY A 5 54.94 64.35 -19.05
C GLY A 5 53.60 65.01 -19.38
N ASP A 6 53.04 64.66 -20.55
CA ASP A 6 51.70 65.05 -20.97
C ASP A 6 50.92 63.78 -21.37
N GLU A 7 49.94 63.42 -20.53
CA GLU A 7 48.89 62.45 -20.85
C GLU A 7 47.86 63.07 -21.81
N PRO A 8 47.42 62.34 -22.85
CA PRO A 8 46.10 62.54 -23.41
C PRO A 8 45.12 61.46 -22.91
N LEU A 9 44.11 61.92 -22.19
CA LEU A 9 42.89 61.20 -21.80
C LEU A 9 42.28 60.47 -23.00
N LYS A 10 42.41 59.14 -23.02
CA LYS A 10 41.78 58.27 -24.01
C LYS A 10 40.37 57.92 -23.54
N GLN A 11 39.36 58.49 -24.20
CA GLN A 11 37.98 58.02 -24.10
C GLN A 11 37.92 56.54 -24.52
N ILE A 12 37.75 55.63 -23.56
CA ILE A 12 37.46 54.22 -23.84
C ILE A 12 36.12 53.84 -23.23
N ARG A 13 35.15 53.78 -24.14
CA ARG A 13 33.82 53.19 -24.12
C ARG A 13 33.49 52.29 -22.91
N LEU A 14 32.56 52.79 -22.09
CA LEU A 14 31.86 52.14 -20.97
C LEU A 14 30.81 51.11 -21.43
N ILE A 15 31.14 50.26 -22.40
CA ILE A 15 30.20 49.29 -23.01
C ILE A 15 30.99 47.98 -23.20
N PRO A 16 31.00 47.07 -22.19
CA PRO A 16 30.11 45.91 -22.29
C PRO A 16 29.74 45.27 -20.92
N ILE A 17 29.61 46.03 -19.83
CA ILE A 17 29.28 45.41 -18.52
C ILE A 17 27.78 45.08 -18.39
N LEU A 18 26.90 45.72 -19.16
CA LEU A 18 25.46 45.41 -19.14
C LEU A 18 25.09 44.11 -19.89
N ALA A 19 25.96 43.55 -20.74
CA ALA A 19 25.63 42.36 -21.52
C ALA A 19 25.85 41.04 -20.76
N ALA A 20 26.69 41.03 -19.71
CA ALA A 20 26.99 39.83 -18.93
C ALA A 20 25.94 39.53 -17.84
N GLY A 21 25.18 40.53 -17.39
CA GLY A 21 24.13 40.34 -16.37
C GLY A 21 22.82 39.76 -16.91
N ALA A 22 22.53 39.94 -18.20
CA ALA A 22 21.27 39.51 -18.81
C ALA A 22 21.26 38.02 -19.24
N LEU A 23 22.41 37.35 -19.28
CA LEU A 23 22.49 35.93 -19.64
C LEU A 23 22.30 34.97 -18.46
N LEU A 24 22.39 35.44 -17.21
CA LEU A 24 22.27 34.58 -16.01
C LEU A 24 20.84 34.42 -15.49
N SER A 25 19.86 35.18 -15.98
CA SER A 25 18.47 35.14 -15.50
C SER A 25 17.56 34.15 -16.24
N ALA A 26 18.09 33.39 -17.22
CA ALA A 26 17.29 32.46 -18.03
C ALA A 26 17.31 31.00 -17.53
N LEU A 27 18.05 30.67 -16.47
CA LEU A 27 18.01 29.34 -15.83
C LEU A 27 16.86 29.27 -14.81
N GLY A 28 15.65 29.62 -15.25
CA GLY A 28 14.44 29.30 -14.51
C GLY A 28 14.19 27.80 -14.64
N GLY A 29 14.54 27.04 -13.61
CA GLY A 29 14.21 25.61 -13.53
C GLY A 29 12.71 25.43 -13.66
N CYS A 30 12.26 24.87 -14.78
CA CYS A 30 10.87 24.47 -14.95
C CYS A 30 10.68 23.18 -14.15
N ALA A 31 10.22 23.28 -12.90
CA ALA A 31 9.76 22.13 -12.15
C ALA A 31 8.43 21.70 -12.77
N THR A 32 8.47 20.72 -13.67
CA THR A 32 7.26 20.12 -14.23
C THR A 32 6.66 19.19 -13.19
N GLU A 33 5.59 19.64 -12.54
CA GLU A 33 4.81 18.81 -11.63
C GLU A 33 3.83 17.97 -12.45
N THR A 34 4.07 16.66 -12.52
CA THR A 34 3.16 15.70 -13.15
C THR A 34 2.40 14.93 -12.08
N SER A 35 1.07 14.97 -12.10
CA SER A 35 0.22 14.13 -11.27
C SER A 35 -0.49 13.09 -12.15
N ASN A 36 -0.38 11.82 -11.76
CA ASN A 36 -1.10 10.72 -12.41
C ASN A 36 -1.81 9.89 -11.34
N ALA A 37 -3.07 9.54 -11.59
CA ALA A 37 -3.77 8.59 -10.74
C ALA A 37 -3.11 7.20 -10.88
N VAL A 38 -2.71 6.61 -9.76
CA VAL A 38 -2.15 5.25 -9.73
C VAL A 38 -3.29 4.25 -9.88
N GLN A 39 -3.14 3.27 -10.78
CA GLN A 39 -4.14 2.22 -10.95
C GLN A 39 -4.20 1.33 -9.71
N VAL A 40 -5.39 1.25 -9.11
CA VAL A 40 -5.67 0.39 -7.95
C VAL A 40 -6.11 -0.98 -8.44
N GLN A 41 -5.40 -2.01 -8.02
CA GLN A 41 -5.77 -3.38 -8.33
C GLN A 41 -6.97 -3.83 -7.50
N LYS A 42 -7.95 -4.48 -8.14
CA LYS A 42 -9.21 -4.90 -7.50
C LYS A 42 -9.30 -6.42 -7.42
N VAL A 43 -10.21 -6.93 -6.59
CA VAL A 43 -10.61 -8.35 -6.61
C VAL A 43 -11.20 -8.72 -7.98
N GLU A 44 -11.03 -9.96 -8.41
CA GLU A 44 -11.44 -10.40 -9.75
C GLU A 44 -12.94 -10.27 -9.99
N THR A 45 -13.70 -10.36 -8.90
CA THR A 45 -15.15 -10.26 -8.89
C THR A 45 -15.67 -8.82 -8.93
N ALA A 46 -14.81 -7.80 -8.78
CA ALA A 46 -15.25 -6.40 -8.63
C ALA A 46 -16.04 -5.89 -9.84
N ASN A 47 -15.71 -6.37 -11.04
CA ASN A 47 -16.37 -5.97 -12.29
C ASN A 47 -17.37 -7.03 -12.79
N LYS A 48 -17.62 -8.11 -12.02
CA LYS A 48 -18.56 -9.16 -12.40
C LYS A 48 -19.91 -8.92 -11.70
N PRO A 49 -21.02 -8.80 -12.43
CA PRO A 49 -22.33 -8.69 -11.81
C PRO A 49 -22.63 -9.94 -10.99
N TYR A 50 -23.26 -9.76 -9.82
CA TYR A 50 -23.67 -10.86 -8.94
C TYR A 50 -25.17 -10.75 -8.70
N ASN A 51 -25.91 -11.80 -9.09
CA ASN A 51 -27.36 -11.88 -8.98
C ASN A 51 -27.84 -12.73 -7.79
N GLY A 52 -26.91 -13.30 -7.02
CA GLY A 52 -27.24 -14.09 -5.82
C GLY A 52 -27.58 -13.21 -4.62
N ALA A 53 -28.13 -13.82 -3.57
CA ALA A 53 -28.34 -13.15 -2.30
C ALA A 53 -26.99 -12.76 -1.68
N ARG A 54 -26.90 -11.55 -1.13
CA ARG A 54 -25.72 -11.06 -0.40
C ARG A 54 -25.81 -11.47 1.06
N THR A 55 -24.77 -12.11 1.57
CA THR A 55 -24.68 -12.54 2.96
C THR A 55 -24.30 -11.38 3.88
N LEU A 56 -24.98 -11.24 5.03
CA LEU A 56 -24.62 -10.25 6.03
C LEU A 56 -23.40 -10.74 6.82
N ILE A 57 -22.32 -9.97 6.78
CA ILE A 57 -21.05 -10.37 7.39
C ILE A 57 -20.46 -9.24 8.20
N ALA A 58 -19.91 -9.55 9.36
CA ALA A 58 -19.13 -8.59 10.15
C ALA A 58 -17.66 -8.98 10.12
N VAL A 59 -16.76 -7.99 10.17
CA VAL A 59 -15.33 -8.26 10.33
C VAL A 59 -14.98 -8.27 11.81
N GLY A 60 -14.52 -9.42 12.27
CA GLY A 60 -14.11 -9.64 13.64
C GLY A 60 -12.65 -9.26 13.88
N LYS A 61 -12.01 -10.04 14.75
CA LYS A 61 -10.60 -9.83 15.09
C LYS A 61 -9.71 -10.13 13.88
N PHE A 62 -8.76 -9.22 13.63
CA PHE A 62 -7.74 -9.38 12.61
C PHE A 62 -6.36 -9.03 13.20
N ASP A 63 -5.56 -10.05 13.48
CA ASP A 63 -4.28 -9.88 14.19
C ASP A 63 -3.08 -10.14 13.27
N ASN A 64 -1.98 -9.45 13.50
CA ASN A 64 -0.69 -9.74 12.86
C ASN A 64 0.04 -10.90 13.57
N ARG A 65 -0.25 -12.16 13.29
CA ARG A 65 0.48 -13.28 13.92
C ARG A 65 1.92 -13.48 13.46
N SER A 66 2.44 -12.65 12.56
CA SER A 66 3.84 -12.67 12.16
C SER A 66 4.77 -12.04 13.22
N SER A 67 6.08 -12.23 13.05
CA SER A 67 7.09 -11.55 13.87
C SER A 67 7.29 -10.07 13.52
N TYR A 68 6.70 -9.60 12.42
CA TYR A 68 6.89 -8.24 11.93
C TYR A 68 6.33 -7.21 12.91
N MET A 69 7.14 -6.23 13.31
CA MET A 69 6.77 -5.20 14.29
C MET A 69 6.27 -5.72 15.65
N ARG A 70 6.60 -6.97 16.02
CA ARG A 70 6.25 -7.58 17.31
C ARG A 70 7.45 -7.79 18.26
N GLY A 71 8.55 -7.07 18.03
CA GLY A 71 9.73 -7.14 18.89
C GLY A 71 9.51 -6.53 20.28
N ILE A 72 10.43 -6.78 21.21
CA ILE A 72 10.40 -6.29 22.60
C ILE A 72 10.37 -4.75 22.72
N PHE A 73 10.78 -4.03 21.66
CA PHE A 73 10.76 -2.57 21.57
C PHE A 73 9.52 -2.02 20.85
N SER A 74 8.53 -2.86 20.55
CA SER A 74 7.27 -2.43 19.95
C SER A 74 6.40 -1.74 21.01
N ASP A 75 5.63 -0.73 20.59
CA ASP A 75 4.62 -0.06 21.42
C ASP A 75 3.39 -0.95 21.71
N GLY A 76 3.39 -2.18 21.18
CA GLY A 76 2.32 -3.16 21.33
C GLY A 76 1.13 -2.90 20.41
N VAL A 77 1.16 -1.85 19.59
CA VAL A 77 0.06 -1.48 18.69
C VAL A 77 0.13 -2.31 17.41
N ASP A 78 -0.92 -3.08 17.14
CA ASP A 78 -0.99 -3.93 15.94
C ASP A 78 -1.41 -3.13 14.69
N ARG A 79 -0.46 -2.35 14.17
CA ARG A 79 -0.68 -1.52 12.97
C ARG A 79 -0.94 -2.34 11.72
N LEU A 80 -0.27 -3.49 11.60
CA LEU A 80 -0.41 -4.37 10.44
C LEU A 80 -1.78 -5.06 10.43
N GLY A 81 -2.24 -5.55 11.59
CA GLY A 81 -3.58 -6.11 11.75
C GLY A 81 -4.67 -5.08 11.44
N GLY A 82 -4.53 -3.86 11.97
CA GLY A 82 -5.44 -2.75 11.66
C GLY A 82 -5.51 -2.42 10.16
N GLN A 83 -4.35 -2.32 9.49
CA GLN A 83 -4.30 -2.10 8.03
C GLN A 83 -4.95 -3.26 7.26
N ALA A 84 -4.64 -4.50 7.63
CA ALA A 84 -5.21 -5.68 6.98
C ALA A 84 -6.74 -5.72 7.10
N LYS A 85 -7.29 -5.31 8.25
CA LYS A 85 -8.73 -5.21 8.47
C LYS A 85 -9.40 -4.23 7.52
N THR A 86 -8.83 -3.05 7.34
CA THR A 86 -9.33 -2.03 6.39
C THR A 86 -9.32 -2.55 4.95
N ILE A 87 -8.25 -3.23 4.55
CA ILE A 87 -8.13 -3.85 3.22
C ILE A 87 -9.19 -4.94 3.04
N LEU A 88 -9.37 -5.81 4.04
CA LEU A 88 -10.38 -6.88 4.04
C LEU A 88 -11.79 -6.33 3.84
N ILE A 89 -12.20 -5.31 4.62
CA ILE A 89 -13.51 -4.67 4.50
C ILE A 89 -13.73 -4.15 3.07
N THR A 90 -12.72 -3.45 2.54
CA THR A 90 -12.77 -2.84 1.21
C THR A 90 -12.97 -3.91 0.13
N HIS A 91 -12.18 -4.98 0.15
CA HIS A 91 -12.28 -6.01 -0.87
C HIS A 91 -13.52 -6.88 -0.73
N LEU A 92 -13.94 -7.23 0.49
CA LEU A 92 -15.21 -7.94 0.72
C LEU A 92 -16.39 -7.14 0.14
N GLN A 93 -16.41 -5.83 0.33
CA GLN A 93 -17.44 -4.96 -0.25
C GLN A 93 -17.40 -4.99 -1.78
N GLN A 94 -16.19 -4.90 -2.37
CA GLN A 94 -16.00 -4.91 -3.82
C GLN A 94 -16.47 -6.22 -4.47
N THR A 95 -16.52 -7.34 -3.73
CA THR A 95 -16.97 -8.62 -4.28
C THR A 95 -18.44 -8.63 -4.72
N ASN A 96 -19.26 -7.69 -4.22
CA ASN A 96 -20.72 -7.69 -4.39
C ASN A 96 -21.44 -8.95 -3.86
N ARG A 97 -20.75 -9.84 -3.14
CA ARG A 97 -21.30 -11.09 -2.56
C ARG A 97 -21.66 -10.96 -1.08
N PHE A 98 -21.16 -9.92 -0.43
CA PHE A 98 -21.37 -9.67 1.00
C PHE A 98 -21.94 -8.28 1.26
N ASN A 99 -22.76 -8.18 2.30
CA ASN A 99 -23.14 -6.94 2.95
C ASN A 99 -22.29 -6.83 4.22
N VAL A 100 -21.16 -6.13 4.11
CA VAL A 100 -20.21 -5.96 5.22
C VAL A 100 -20.74 -4.93 6.21
N LEU A 101 -20.85 -5.32 7.48
CA LEU A 101 -21.30 -4.47 8.56
C LEU A 101 -20.10 -3.80 9.23
N ASP A 102 -20.11 -2.47 9.26
CA ASP A 102 -19.09 -1.67 9.96
C ASP A 102 -19.33 -1.73 11.47
N ARG A 103 -18.41 -2.41 12.17
CA ARG A 103 -18.45 -2.57 13.64
C ARG A 103 -17.42 -1.71 14.35
N ASP A 104 -16.45 -1.16 13.61
CA ASP A 104 -15.36 -0.39 14.20
C ASP A 104 -15.77 1.06 14.40
N ASN A 105 -16.58 1.61 13.50
CA ASN A 105 -17.00 3.01 13.55
C ASN A 105 -18.38 3.19 14.19
N MET A 106 -18.81 2.26 15.07
CA MET A 106 -20.17 2.28 15.63
C MET A 106 -20.43 3.48 16.54
N GLU A 107 -19.40 3.98 17.23
CA GLU A 107 -19.54 5.15 18.10
C GLU A 107 -19.81 6.42 17.29
N GLU A 108 -19.04 6.64 16.24
CA GLU A 108 -19.19 7.74 15.29
C GLU A 108 -20.56 7.66 14.58
N ILE A 109 -20.93 6.47 14.08
CA ILE A 109 -22.23 6.27 13.42
C ILE A 109 -23.39 6.53 14.40
N LYS A 110 -23.24 6.16 15.68
CA LYS A 110 -24.23 6.45 16.73
C LYS A 110 -24.33 7.95 17.00
N GLN A 111 -23.21 8.67 17.06
CA GLN A 111 -23.19 10.12 17.23
C GLN A 111 -23.92 10.82 16.09
N GLU A 112 -23.61 10.48 14.83
CA GLU A 112 -24.29 11.05 13.66
C GLU A 112 -25.79 10.74 13.63
N ALA A 113 -26.20 9.52 13.98
CA ALA A 113 -27.61 9.16 14.08
C ALA A 113 -28.33 9.98 15.16
N ALA A 114 -27.68 10.21 16.30
CA ALA A 114 -28.21 11.05 17.38
C ALA A 114 -28.34 12.52 16.95
N LEU A 115 -27.33 13.07 16.26
CA LEU A 115 -27.38 14.41 15.68
C LEU A 115 -28.55 14.56 14.70
N LYS A 116 -28.80 13.53 13.89
CA LYS A 116 -29.93 13.46 12.95
C LYS A 116 -31.27 13.09 13.61
N LYS A 117 -31.30 12.83 14.92
CA LYS A 117 -32.48 12.34 15.66
C LYS A 117 -33.12 11.11 15.03
N GLN A 118 -32.30 10.23 14.46
CA GLN A 118 -32.73 9.02 13.76
C GLN A 118 -32.45 7.79 14.61
N ALA A 119 -33.46 6.93 14.81
CA ALA A 119 -33.26 5.63 15.44
C ALA A 119 -32.44 4.70 14.52
N GLN A 120 -31.40 4.06 15.07
CA GLN A 120 -30.56 3.15 14.30
C GLN A 120 -31.23 1.78 14.14
N ALA A 121 -31.41 1.33 12.91
CA ALA A 121 -31.84 -0.02 12.57
C ALA A 121 -30.63 -0.93 12.31
N LEU A 122 -29.84 -1.21 13.36
CA LEU A 122 -28.63 -2.01 13.24
C LEU A 122 -28.95 -3.44 12.80
N LYS A 123 -28.32 -3.90 11.71
CA LYS A 123 -28.46 -5.28 11.24
C LYS A 123 -27.56 -6.23 12.04
N GLY A 124 -28.01 -7.46 12.25
CA GLY A 124 -27.15 -8.58 12.68
C GLY A 124 -26.35 -9.15 11.50
N ALA A 125 -25.18 -9.72 11.77
CA ALA A 125 -24.44 -10.50 10.76
C ALA A 125 -24.79 -11.98 10.93
N ASP A 126 -24.86 -12.73 9.83
CA ASP A 126 -25.02 -14.19 9.85
C ASP A 126 -23.67 -14.88 10.08
N PHE A 127 -22.58 -14.22 9.66
CA PHE A 127 -21.22 -14.71 9.82
C PHE A 127 -20.27 -13.61 10.29
N VAL A 128 -19.20 -14.03 10.95
CA VAL A 128 -18.06 -13.16 11.28
C VAL A 128 -16.83 -13.66 10.52
N VAL A 129 -16.18 -12.76 9.77
CA VAL A 129 -14.87 -13.04 9.17
C VAL A 129 -13.83 -12.66 10.20
N THR A 130 -13.03 -13.64 10.61
CA THR A 130 -11.81 -13.41 11.37
C THR A 130 -10.61 -13.71 10.50
N GLY A 131 -9.46 -13.17 10.84
CA GLY A 131 -8.26 -13.47 10.08
C GLY A 131 -6.99 -13.11 10.80
N ASP A 132 -5.89 -13.49 10.18
CA ASP A 132 -4.57 -13.19 10.69
C ASP A 132 -3.54 -13.09 9.57
N VAL A 133 -2.58 -12.19 9.73
CA VAL A 133 -1.37 -12.17 8.92
C VAL A 133 -0.38 -13.16 9.54
N THR A 134 -0.26 -14.36 8.98
CA THR A 134 0.60 -15.42 9.54
C THR A 134 2.07 -15.19 9.23
N GLU A 135 2.35 -14.69 8.03
CA GLU A 135 3.70 -14.46 7.55
C GLU A 135 3.76 -13.09 6.92
N PHE A 136 4.78 -12.31 7.28
CA PHE A 136 4.98 -10.99 6.73
C PHE A 136 6.45 -10.60 6.86
N GLY A 137 7.04 -10.13 5.76
CA GLY A 137 8.39 -9.60 5.84
C GLY A 137 9.06 -9.48 4.48
N ARG A 138 10.38 -9.30 4.53
CA ARG A 138 11.23 -9.22 3.36
C ARG A 138 12.41 -10.16 3.53
N LYS A 139 12.75 -10.88 2.47
CA LYS A 139 13.98 -11.63 2.35
C LYS A 139 14.88 -10.88 1.38
N GLU A 140 16.11 -10.60 1.78
CA GLU A 140 17.11 -10.02 0.89
C GLU A 140 18.08 -11.10 0.44
N VAL A 141 18.28 -11.21 -0.87
CA VAL A 141 19.29 -12.07 -1.48
C VAL A 141 20.26 -11.16 -2.23
N GLY A 142 21.49 -11.08 -1.73
CA GLY A 142 22.58 -10.41 -2.43
C GLY A 142 23.23 -11.36 -3.43
N ASP A 143 23.44 -10.90 -4.66
CA ASP A 143 24.30 -11.55 -5.63
C ASP A 143 25.60 -10.73 -5.74
N GLN A 144 26.73 -11.37 -5.41
CA GLN A 144 28.06 -10.79 -5.56
C GLN A 144 28.72 -11.42 -6.78
N GLN A 145 28.62 -10.76 -7.93
CA GLN A 145 29.37 -11.17 -9.11
C GLN A 145 30.86 -10.81 -8.94
N LEU A 146 31.73 -11.79 -9.16
CA LEU A 146 33.20 -11.65 -9.17
C LEU A 146 33.75 -10.85 -7.98
N PHE A 147 33.47 -11.31 -6.75
CA PHE A 147 33.93 -10.69 -5.49
C PHE A 147 33.50 -9.22 -5.28
N GLY A 148 32.50 -8.73 -6.02
CA GLY A 148 32.05 -7.34 -5.95
C GLY A 148 32.84 -6.37 -6.83
N ILE A 149 33.69 -6.88 -7.75
CA ILE A 149 34.56 -6.08 -8.65
C ILE A 149 33.87 -5.72 -9.98
N LEU A 150 32.72 -6.32 -10.31
CA LEU A 150 31.94 -5.98 -11.51
C LEU A 150 30.52 -5.45 -11.23
N GLY A 151 30.12 -5.42 -9.95
CA GLY A 151 28.81 -4.91 -9.53
C GLY A 151 28.23 -5.71 -8.36
N ARG A 152 27.24 -5.11 -7.70
CA ARG A 152 26.44 -5.78 -6.66
C ARG A 152 24.99 -5.84 -7.13
N GLY A 153 24.45 -7.05 -7.20
CA GLY A 153 23.02 -7.27 -7.36
C GLY A 153 22.39 -7.41 -5.97
N LYS A 154 21.31 -6.67 -5.71
CA LYS A 154 20.49 -6.90 -4.51
C LYS A 154 19.07 -7.17 -4.95
N THR A 155 18.59 -8.36 -4.64
CA THR A 155 17.19 -8.73 -4.81
C THR A 155 16.52 -8.72 -3.46
N GLN A 156 15.44 -7.97 -3.32
CA GLN A 156 14.60 -7.95 -2.13
C GLN A 156 13.23 -8.51 -2.48
N THR A 157 12.87 -9.60 -1.82
CA THR A 157 11.60 -10.28 -1.97
C THR A 157 10.73 -9.96 -0.77
N ALA A 158 9.67 -9.19 -0.95
CA ALA A 158 8.65 -8.98 0.07
C ALA A 158 7.57 -10.06 -0.04
N TYR A 159 7.12 -10.60 1.08
CA TYR A 159 6.11 -11.65 1.11
C TYR A 159 5.10 -11.42 2.24
N ALA A 160 3.87 -11.86 2.01
CA ALA A 160 2.82 -11.90 3.00
C ALA A 160 1.95 -13.14 2.81
N LYS A 161 1.46 -13.70 3.93
CA LYS A 161 0.40 -14.71 3.94
C LYS A 161 -0.69 -14.30 4.91
N VAL A 162 -1.91 -14.47 4.47
CA VAL A 162 -3.13 -14.10 5.20
C VAL A 162 -4.06 -15.30 5.25
N ASN A 163 -4.60 -15.55 6.44
CA ASN A 163 -5.67 -16.51 6.65
C ASN A 163 -6.98 -15.78 6.94
N LEU A 164 -8.09 -16.31 6.40
CA LEU A 164 -9.45 -15.88 6.69
C LEU A 164 -10.27 -17.09 7.15
N ASN A 165 -11.01 -16.92 8.24
CA ASN A 165 -11.94 -17.90 8.78
C ASN A 165 -13.34 -17.29 8.84
N ILE A 166 -14.32 -18.00 8.28
CA ILE A 166 -15.72 -17.63 8.34
C ILE A 166 -16.39 -18.39 9.47
N VAL A 167 -16.89 -17.66 10.46
CA VAL A 167 -17.47 -18.21 11.68
C VAL A 167 -18.98 -17.99 11.67
N ASN A 168 -19.75 -19.05 11.86
CA ASN A 168 -21.20 -18.96 12.03
C ASN A 168 -21.52 -18.39 13.43
N ILE A 169 -22.31 -17.32 13.50
CA ILE A 169 -22.59 -16.65 14.78
C ILE A 169 -23.47 -17.48 15.72
N LYS A 170 -24.27 -18.41 15.19
CA LYS A 170 -25.19 -19.23 15.96
C LYS A 170 -24.49 -20.43 16.59
N THR A 171 -23.59 -21.07 15.84
CA THR A 171 -22.93 -22.31 16.27
C THR A 171 -21.49 -22.12 16.75
N SER A 172 -20.89 -20.95 16.46
CA SER A 172 -19.46 -20.69 16.68
C SER A 172 -18.53 -21.62 15.89
N GLU A 173 -19.05 -22.31 14.87
CA GLU A 173 -18.25 -23.17 14.00
C GLU A 173 -17.57 -22.35 12.91
N VAL A 174 -16.32 -22.69 12.61
CA VAL A 174 -15.65 -22.22 11.40
C VAL A 174 -16.21 -23.02 10.23
N VAL A 175 -17.08 -22.39 9.44
CA VAL A 175 -17.79 -23.04 8.32
C VAL A 175 -16.97 -23.05 7.04
N TYR A 176 -15.99 -22.16 6.93
CA TYR A 176 -15.10 -22.09 5.78
C TYR A 176 -13.82 -21.34 6.14
N SER A 177 -12.71 -21.72 5.51
CA SER A 177 -11.42 -21.05 5.69
C SER A 177 -10.73 -20.90 4.34
N THR A 178 -10.05 -19.77 4.16
CA THR A 178 -9.25 -19.49 2.97
C THR A 178 -7.92 -18.89 3.36
N GLN A 179 -6.93 -19.10 2.50
CA GLN A 179 -5.62 -18.50 2.63
C GLN A 179 -5.28 -17.77 1.33
N GLY A 180 -4.51 -16.71 1.46
CA GLY A 180 -3.91 -16.00 0.35
C GLY A 180 -2.45 -15.71 0.64
N ALA A 181 -1.64 -15.69 -0.41
CA ALA A 181 -0.23 -15.39 -0.33
C ALA A 181 0.14 -14.40 -1.43
N GLY A 182 1.06 -13.50 -1.14
CA GLY A 182 1.59 -12.53 -2.08
C GLY A 182 3.10 -12.45 -1.96
N GLU A 183 3.77 -12.29 -3.10
CA GLU A 183 5.20 -12.04 -3.17
C GLU A 183 5.48 -10.92 -4.18
N TYR A 184 6.39 -10.02 -3.83
CA TYR A 184 6.87 -8.99 -4.75
C TYR A 184 8.39 -8.92 -4.73
N ASN A 185 8.99 -9.03 -5.92
CA ASN A 185 10.43 -9.02 -6.11
C ASN A 185 10.89 -7.65 -6.61
N LEU A 186 11.80 -7.02 -5.86
CA LEU A 186 12.50 -5.81 -6.25
C LEU A 186 13.96 -6.15 -6.53
N ALA A 187 14.37 -6.14 -7.80
CA ALA A 187 15.76 -6.29 -8.20
C ALA A 187 16.40 -4.91 -8.40
N ALA A 188 17.52 -4.67 -7.75
CA ALA A 188 18.36 -3.49 -7.97
C ALA A 188 19.77 -3.93 -8.34
N ARG A 189 20.38 -3.26 -9.32
CA ARG A 189 21.75 -3.52 -9.77
C ARG A 189 22.58 -2.26 -9.64
N GLU A 190 23.68 -2.36 -8.91
CA GLU A 190 24.69 -1.30 -8.81
C GLU A 190 25.85 -1.62 -9.76
N ILE A 191 26.19 -0.66 -10.63
CA ILE A 191 27.32 -0.73 -11.56
C ILE A 191 28.44 0.14 -10.99
N ILE A 192 29.67 -0.39 -10.99
CA ILE A 192 30.83 0.29 -10.42
C ILE A 192 31.11 1.62 -11.16
N GLY A 193 31.28 2.70 -10.40
CA GLY A 193 31.50 4.06 -10.91
C GLY A 193 30.24 4.93 -10.92
N PHE A 194 29.06 4.35 -10.76
CA PHE A 194 27.78 5.06 -10.60
C PHE A 194 27.15 4.58 -9.30
N GLY A 195 27.30 5.33 -8.21
CA GLY A 195 26.72 4.98 -6.90
C GLY A 195 25.23 4.69 -7.04
N GLY A 196 24.85 3.43 -6.88
CA GLY A 196 23.50 2.95 -7.13
C GLY A 196 22.80 2.73 -5.81
N THR A 197 22.13 3.75 -5.27
CA THR A 197 21.25 3.56 -4.11
C THR A 197 19.99 2.82 -4.57
N ALA A 198 19.86 1.55 -4.18
CA ALA A 198 18.58 0.86 -4.27
C ALA A 198 17.59 1.55 -3.32
N SER A 199 16.78 2.47 -3.85
CA SER A 199 15.81 3.23 -3.06
C SER A 199 14.83 2.26 -2.38
N TYR A 200 14.69 2.43 -1.07
CA TYR A 200 13.74 1.69 -0.26
C TYR A 200 12.32 2.15 -0.61
N ASP A 201 11.54 1.30 -1.30
CA ASP A 201 10.09 1.51 -1.43
C ASP A 201 9.41 1.03 -0.14
N SER A 202 8.98 1.99 0.68
CA SER A 202 8.26 1.75 1.94
C SER A 202 6.82 1.25 1.72
N THR A 203 6.27 1.41 0.51
CA THR A 203 4.91 0.99 0.17
C THR A 203 4.81 -0.50 -0.15
N LEU A 204 5.95 -1.17 -0.35
CA LEU A 204 5.99 -2.58 -0.76
C LEU A 204 5.27 -3.51 0.21
N ASN A 205 5.41 -3.22 1.50
CA ASN A 205 4.73 -3.92 2.58
C ASN A 205 3.20 -3.87 2.43
N GLY A 206 2.66 -2.69 2.10
CA GLY A 206 1.24 -2.52 1.82
C GLY A 206 0.79 -3.25 0.54
N LYS A 207 1.60 -3.18 -0.53
CA LYS A 207 1.31 -3.84 -1.81
C LYS A 207 1.20 -5.36 -1.67
N VAL A 208 2.12 -5.97 -0.92
CA VAL A 208 2.13 -7.44 -0.74
C VAL A 208 1.02 -7.91 0.19
N LEU A 209 0.70 -7.13 1.25
CA LEU A 209 -0.45 -7.41 2.09
C LEU A 209 -1.77 -7.33 1.31
N ASP A 210 -1.95 -6.28 0.49
CA ASP A 210 -3.10 -6.11 -0.40
C ASP A 210 -3.24 -7.29 -1.37
N LEU A 211 -2.14 -7.68 -2.00
CA LEU A 211 -2.10 -8.84 -2.91
C LEU A 211 -2.53 -10.14 -2.20
N ALA A 212 -1.94 -10.44 -1.05
CA ALA A 212 -2.27 -11.64 -0.29
C ALA A 212 -3.73 -11.64 0.18
N MET A 213 -4.26 -10.49 0.60
CA MET A 213 -5.66 -10.35 1.00
C MET A 213 -6.61 -10.56 -0.18
N ARG A 214 -6.32 -9.95 -1.34
CA ARG A 214 -7.11 -10.14 -2.56
C ARG A 214 -7.14 -11.59 -2.97
N GLU A 215 -6.01 -12.29 -2.90
CA GLU A 215 -5.94 -13.72 -3.19
C GLU A 215 -6.83 -14.55 -2.26
N ALA A 216 -6.78 -14.28 -0.94
CA ALA A 216 -7.65 -14.95 0.02
C ALA A 216 -9.14 -14.73 -0.28
N ILE A 217 -9.52 -13.50 -0.65
CA ILE A 217 -10.91 -13.14 -0.98
C ILE A 217 -11.33 -13.71 -2.33
N ASN A 218 -10.44 -13.75 -3.33
CA ASN A 218 -10.70 -14.41 -4.60
C ASN A 218 -10.99 -15.91 -4.36
N ASN A 219 -10.18 -16.57 -3.53
CA ASN A 219 -10.42 -17.97 -3.14
C ASN A 219 -11.76 -18.16 -2.42
N LEU A 220 -12.12 -17.22 -1.53
CA LEU A 220 -13.40 -17.24 -0.82
C LEU A 220 -14.59 -17.09 -1.78
N THR A 221 -14.50 -16.15 -2.71
CA THR A 221 -15.58 -15.90 -3.67
C THR A 221 -15.69 -17.00 -4.72
N ALA A 222 -14.56 -17.59 -5.15
CA ALA A 222 -14.56 -18.77 -6.01
C ALA A 222 -15.26 -19.96 -5.35
N ALA A 223 -15.12 -20.14 -4.03
CA ALA A 223 -15.84 -21.16 -3.27
C ALA A 223 -17.36 -20.93 -3.25
N ILE A 224 -17.79 -19.67 -3.18
CA ILE A 224 -19.21 -19.31 -3.28
C ILE A 224 -19.73 -19.59 -4.69
N ASP A 225 -19.01 -19.11 -5.70
CA ASP A 225 -19.42 -19.21 -7.10
C ASP A 225 -19.47 -20.67 -7.60
N SER A 226 -18.57 -21.53 -7.09
CA SER A 226 -18.57 -22.97 -7.35
C SER A 226 -19.57 -23.77 -6.50
N GLY A 227 -20.18 -23.13 -5.50
CA GLY A 227 -21.08 -23.79 -4.55
C GLY A 227 -20.39 -24.67 -3.51
N ALA A 228 -19.05 -24.65 -3.41
CA ALA A 228 -18.31 -25.33 -2.35
C ALA A 228 -18.64 -24.77 -0.96
N TRP A 229 -19.01 -23.48 -0.89
CA TRP A 229 -19.57 -22.85 0.29
C TRP A 229 -20.82 -22.05 -0.07
N GLN A 230 -21.93 -22.28 0.63
CA GLN A 230 -23.23 -21.68 0.29
C GLN A 230 -23.79 -20.95 1.51
N PRO A 231 -23.36 -19.69 1.76
CA PRO A 231 -23.76 -18.95 2.96
C PRO A 231 -25.23 -18.50 2.96
N ALA A 232 -25.94 -18.64 1.85
CA ALA A 232 -27.34 -18.23 1.68
C ALA A 232 -28.34 -19.42 1.66
N LYS A 233 -27.89 -20.64 2.01
CA LYS A 233 -28.76 -21.82 2.12
C LYS A 233 -29.20 -22.07 3.55
#